data_AF-A0AAW8VS27-F1
#
_entry.id   AF-A0AAW8VS27-F1
#
_cell.length_a   1.000
_cell.length_b   1.000
_cell.length_c   1.000
_cell.angle_alpha   90.00
_cell.angle_beta   90.00
_cell.angle_gamma   90.00
#
_symmetry.space_group_name_H-M   'P 1'
#
loop_
_entity.id
_entity.type
_entity.pdbx_description
1 polymer ?
#
loop_
_entity_poly.entity_id
_entity_poly.type
_entity_poly.pdbx_seq_one_letter_code
_entity_poly.pdbx_strand_id
1 'polypeptide(L)'
;MIQLRLFLCIICEVLLLVACQKDNMQEEFPVPDELTIEPASVVLAVGESCQLIAKLNGIPLDGSKVRWESNSNLVNVDEDGKVTAVFQNEFISGLQVEAVVQGFHAICPITVYQEYNYKFRLILKDKGSADYSLNQPEKFLSTKAIERRRKRNIAIDDSDLPISKDYLKQIEQVGGKIVCQSKWLKTVCVQCEDEKQIDKYKELPFVEDIVKVWRGETEKQKRIISSVSSSAGGNMSGYSSEDYGEAWRNIILHNGQILHERGFKGEGIDIAVIDAGFMDLLNNPTLNTMHI
;
A
#
# COMPACT_ATOMS: atom_id res chain seq x y z
N MET A 1 -5.01 68.72 -87.17
CA MET A 1 -4.40 70.06 -87.18
C MET A 1 -3.31 70.09 -86.12
N ILE A 2 -2.17 70.74 -86.41
CA ILE A 2 -1.17 71.21 -85.43
C ILE A 2 -0.50 70.04 -84.65
N GLN A 3 0.69 69.58 -85.07
CA GLN A 3 2.02 70.07 -84.59
C GLN A 3 2.26 69.74 -83.09
N LEU A 4 3.46 69.39 -82.61
CA LEU A 4 4.81 69.58 -83.16
C LEU A 4 5.78 68.54 -82.54
N ARG A 5 6.70 67.98 -83.36
CA ARG A 5 8.16 67.79 -83.17
C ARG A 5 8.78 67.67 -81.75
N LEU A 6 9.93 67.03 -81.51
CA LEU A 6 10.95 66.30 -82.29
C LEU A 6 11.89 65.59 -81.28
N PHE A 7 13.03 65.05 -81.76
CA PHE A 7 14.27 64.73 -81.00
C PHE A 7 14.17 63.45 -80.11
N LEU A 8 15.13 62.52 -80.13
CA LEU A 8 16.27 62.31 -81.04
C LEU A 8 16.85 60.89 -80.85
N CYS A 9 17.59 60.39 -81.85
CA CYS A 9 18.57 59.30 -81.80
C CYS A 9 18.10 57.90 -81.34
N ILE A 10 18.11 56.85 -82.18
CA ILE A 10 19.24 56.19 -82.90
C ILE A 10 19.96 55.15 -82.00
N ILE A 11 19.98 53.89 -82.49
CA ILE A 11 20.83 52.73 -82.06
C ILE A 11 20.46 52.19 -80.66
N CYS A 12 20.11 50.92 -80.47
CA CYS A 12 20.91 49.73 -80.82
C CYS A 12 20.08 48.45 -80.97
N GLU A 13 20.69 47.42 -81.57
CA GLU A 13 20.16 46.05 -81.66
C GLU A 13 20.26 45.28 -80.32
N VAL A 14 19.71 44.05 -80.32
CA VAL A 14 19.81 43.04 -79.24
C VAL A 14 18.97 43.34 -77.99
N LEU A 15 17.65 43.23 -78.15
CA LEU A 15 16.72 43.01 -77.04
C LEU A 15 16.34 41.52 -76.97
N LEU A 16 16.17 41.01 -75.73
CA LEU A 16 15.61 39.70 -75.36
C LEU A 16 16.50 38.46 -75.63
N LEU A 17 17.36 38.11 -74.67
CA LEU A 17 17.51 36.74 -74.14
C LEU A 17 18.40 36.66 -72.88
N VAL A 18 18.00 37.35 -71.80
CA VAL A 18 18.39 36.97 -70.43
C VAL A 18 17.15 37.07 -69.55
N ALA A 19 16.46 35.95 -69.38
CA ALA A 19 15.48 35.83 -68.31
C ALA A 19 16.25 35.63 -66.99
N CYS A 20 16.23 36.63 -66.11
CA CYS A 20 16.74 36.43 -64.75
C CYS A 20 15.90 35.33 -64.08
N GLN A 21 16.54 34.22 -63.72
CA GLN A 21 15.98 33.33 -62.71
C GLN A 21 15.80 34.15 -61.44
N LYS A 22 14.55 34.23 -60.97
CA LYS A 22 14.24 34.81 -59.68
C LYS A 22 14.48 33.71 -58.65
N ASP A 23 15.70 33.66 -58.12
CA ASP A 23 16.07 32.68 -57.09
C ASP A 23 15.14 32.85 -55.89
N ASN A 24 14.22 31.90 -55.77
CA ASN A 24 13.18 31.90 -54.75
C ASN A 24 13.78 31.27 -53.49
N MET A 25 14.67 32.01 -52.82
CA MET A 25 15.22 31.60 -51.54
C MET A 25 14.08 31.52 -50.51
N GLN A 26 13.64 30.30 -50.20
CA GLN A 26 12.93 30.03 -48.96
C GLN A 26 13.92 30.21 -47.82
N GLU A 27 13.69 31.23 -46.99
CA GLU A 27 14.33 31.30 -45.67
C GLU A 27 13.76 30.16 -44.82
N GLU A 28 14.50 29.06 -44.71
CA GLU A 28 14.30 28.07 -43.65
C GLU A 28 14.69 28.73 -42.33
N PHE A 29 13.71 29.32 -41.64
CA PHE A 29 13.87 29.70 -40.25
C PHE A 29 14.25 28.45 -39.45
N PRO A 30 15.39 28.43 -38.73
CA PRO A 30 15.76 27.27 -37.94
C PRO A 30 14.67 27.04 -36.89
N VAL A 31 14.18 25.80 -36.81
CA VAL A 31 13.25 25.39 -35.75
C VAL A 31 13.96 25.66 -34.42
N PRO A 32 13.36 26.42 -33.49
CA PRO A 32 13.99 26.71 -32.21
C PRO A 32 14.20 25.40 -31.43
N ASP A 33 15.33 25.29 -30.76
CA ASP A 33 15.65 24.10 -29.98
C ASP A 33 14.58 23.84 -28.91
N GLU A 34 13.96 22.67 -28.95
CA GLU A 34 12.88 22.26 -28.05
C GLU A 34 13.38 21.16 -27.10
N LEU A 35 13.37 21.45 -25.80
CA LEU A 35 13.59 20.45 -24.76
C LEU A 35 12.26 19.84 -24.33
N THR A 36 12.18 18.51 -24.32
CA THR A 36 11.01 17.74 -23.90
C THR A 36 11.40 16.64 -22.92
N ILE A 37 10.43 16.11 -22.16
CA ILE A 37 10.61 14.94 -21.28
C ILE A 37 9.65 13.85 -21.74
N GLU A 38 10.15 12.61 -21.82
CA GLU A 38 9.34 11.41 -21.99
C GLU A 38 9.46 10.51 -20.76
N PRO A 39 8.34 9.98 -20.22
CA PRO A 39 6.95 10.34 -20.52
C PRO A 39 6.60 11.79 -20.13
N ALA A 40 5.64 12.39 -20.85
CA ALA A 40 5.24 13.80 -20.65
C ALA A 40 4.51 14.06 -19.31
N SER A 41 4.03 13.02 -18.63
CA SER A 41 3.47 13.06 -17.27
C SER A 41 3.52 11.66 -16.65
N VAL A 42 3.69 11.56 -15.33
CA VAL A 42 3.74 10.27 -14.62
C VAL A 42 2.68 10.22 -13.51
N VAL A 43 2.07 9.05 -13.33
CA VAL A 43 1.29 8.71 -12.13
C VAL A 43 2.02 7.56 -11.43
N LEU A 44 2.37 7.74 -10.15
CA LEU A 44 3.11 6.75 -9.34
C LEU A 44 2.34 6.42 -8.06
N ALA A 45 2.29 5.14 -7.69
CA ALA A 45 2.02 4.79 -6.30
C ALA A 45 3.25 5.15 -5.43
N VAL A 46 3.03 5.48 -4.16
CA VAL A 46 4.14 5.64 -3.20
C VAL A 46 5.02 4.39 -3.17
N GLY A 47 6.34 4.59 -3.24
CA GLY A 47 7.36 3.55 -3.35
C GLY A 47 7.68 3.09 -4.78
N GLU A 48 6.89 3.49 -5.78
CA GLU A 48 7.21 3.23 -7.19
C GLU A 48 8.22 4.24 -7.75
N SER A 49 8.84 3.87 -8.87
CA SER A 49 9.76 4.73 -9.61
C SER A 49 9.57 4.60 -11.12
N CYS A 50 9.86 5.68 -11.85
CA CYS A 50 9.83 5.75 -13.31
C CYS A 50 11.09 6.43 -13.83
N GLN A 51 11.57 6.02 -15.00
CA GLN A 51 12.69 6.67 -15.67
C GLN A 51 12.16 7.79 -16.57
N LEU A 52 12.61 9.02 -16.34
CA LEU A 52 12.41 10.12 -17.30
C LEU A 52 13.57 10.17 -18.29
N ILE A 53 13.27 10.61 -19.52
CA ILE A 53 14.24 10.80 -20.59
C ILE A 53 14.07 12.22 -21.13
N ALA A 54 15.07 13.07 -20.93
CA ALA A 54 15.10 14.39 -21.57
C ALA A 54 15.53 14.26 -23.04
N LYS A 55 14.85 15.00 -23.92
CA LYS A 55 15.08 14.99 -25.37
C LYS A 55 15.22 16.42 -25.89
N LEU A 56 16.29 16.69 -26.63
CA LEU A 56 16.46 17.94 -27.36
C LEU A 56 16.13 17.69 -28.84
N ASN A 57 15.17 18.42 -29.40
CA ASN A 57 14.66 18.21 -30.77
C ASN A 57 14.27 16.74 -31.06
N GLY A 58 13.70 16.07 -30.05
CA GLY A 58 13.32 14.65 -30.10
C GLY A 58 14.45 13.63 -29.89
N ILE A 59 15.72 14.06 -29.83
CA ILE A 59 16.88 13.19 -29.63
C ILE A 59 17.15 13.03 -28.13
N PRO A 60 17.20 11.78 -27.59
CA PRO A 60 17.55 11.52 -26.20
C PRO A 60 18.92 12.10 -25.81
N LEU A 61 18.96 12.76 -24.66
CA LEU A 61 20.18 13.28 -24.07
C LEU A 61 20.84 12.24 -23.16
N ASP A 62 22.16 12.34 -23.05
CA ASP A 62 22.94 11.66 -22.02
C ASP A 62 22.66 12.33 -20.65
N GLY A 63 22.44 11.52 -19.61
CA GLY A 63 22.09 12.00 -18.26
C GLY A 63 23.11 13.00 -17.71
N SER A 64 24.39 12.81 -18.03
CA SER A 64 25.49 13.71 -17.66
C SER A 64 25.33 15.18 -18.13
N LYS A 65 24.42 15.43 -19.07
CA LYS A 65 24.14 16.75 -19.66
C LYS A 65 22.84 17.38 -19.16
N VAL A 66 22.08 16.68 -18.34
CA VAL A 66 20.75 17.09 -17.86
C VAL A 66 20.83 17.34 -16.37
N ARG A 67 20.40 18.53 -15.94
CA ARG A 67 20.19 18.81 -14.52
C ARG A 67 18.71 18.56 -14.22
N TRP A 68 18.44 17.58 -13.35
CA TRP A 68 17.10 17.28 -12.88
C TRP A 68 16.81 17.98 -11.56
N GLU A 69 15.63 18.57 -11.45
CA GLU A 69 15.13 19.18 -10.22
C GLU A 69 13.70 18.73 -9.93
N SER A 70 13.35 18.63 -8.65
CA SER A 70 11.98 18.38 -8.21
C SER A 70 11.47 19.58 -7.41
N ASN A 71 10.24 19.99 -7.64
CA ASN A 71 9.62 21.08 -6.88
C ASN A 71 9.24 20.69 -5.44
N SER A 72 9.49 19.45 -5.02
CA SER A 72 9.02 18.89 -3.76
C SER A 72 9.87 17.74 -3.25
N ASN A 73 10.04 17.63 -1.93
CA ASN A 73 10.71 16.49 -1.28
C ASN A 73 9.90 15.17 -1.32
N LEU A 74 8.69 15.19 -1.88
CA LEU A 74 7.78 14.04 -1.96
C LEU A 74 8.03 13.18 -3.20
N VAL A 75 8.75 13.74 -4.17
CA VAL A 75 9.16 13.12 -5.41
C VAL A 75 10.66 13.36 -5.52
N ASN A 76 11.45 12.32 -5.30
CA ASN A 76 12.89 12.38 -5.51
C ASN A 76 13.19 12.15 -7.00
N VAL A 77 14.19 12.84 -7.54
CA VAL A 77 14.78 12.54 -8.85
C VAL A 77 16.29 12.46 -8.68
N ASP A 78 16.91 11.40 -9.20
CA ASP A 78 18.37 11.25 -9.17
C ASP A 78 19.03 11.87 -10.43
N GLU A 79 20.37 11.84 -10.46
CA GLU A 79 21.17 12.45 -11.53
C GLU A 79 20.90 11.82 -12.91
N ASP A 80 20.44 10.57 -12.95
CA ASP A 80 20.08 9.86 -14.18
C ASP A 80 18.62 10.13 -14.61
N GLY A 81 17.84 10.90 -13.84
CA GLY A 81 16.43 11.21 -14.16
C GLY A 81 15.43 10.15 -13.70
N LYS A 82 15.82 9.22 -12.81
CA LYS A 82 14.90 8.26 -12.22
C LYS A 82 14.13 8.93 -11.08
N VAL A 83 12.82 9.00 -11.27
CA VAL A 83 11.88 9.61 -10.33
C VAL A 83 11.32 8.56 -9.39
N THR A 84 11.27 8.83 -8.08
CA THR A 84 10.75 7.93 -7.04
C THR A 84 9.78 8.66 -6.11
N ALA A 85 8.60 8.08 -5.85
CA ALA A 85 7.60 8.64 -4.95
C ALA A 85 7.90 8.28 -3.48
N VAL A 86 8.15 9.29 -2.63
CA VAL A 86 8.88 9.10 -1.35
C VAL A 86 7.99 8.82 -0.14
N PHE A 87 6.77 9.39 -0.06
CA PHE A 87 5.64 9.08 0.84
C PHE A 87 4.84 10.35 1.22
N GLN A 88 3.50 10.35 1.08
CA GLN A 88 2.59 11.26 1.81
C GLN A 88 1.12 10.79 1.78
N ASN A 89 0.28 11.41 2.61
CA ASN A 89 -1.15 11.11 2.76
C ASN A 89 -1.99 11.53 1.55
N GLU A 90 -2.81 10.59 1.05
CA GLU A 90 -3.82 10.76 0.00
C GLU A 90 -3.29 11.39 -1.31
N PHE A 91 -4.19 11.72 -2.25
CA PHE A 91 -3.83 12.10 -3.62
C PHE A 91 -3.18 13.49 -3.67
N ILE A 92 -1.99 13.60 -4.27
CA ILE A 92 -1.29 14.87 -4.45
C ILE A 92 -1.00 15.12 -5.93
N SER A 93 -1.43 16.30 -6.39
CA SER A 93 -1.21 16.83 -7.74
C SER A 93 -0.43 18.14 -7.69
N GLY A 94 0.24 18.50 -8.80
CA GLY A 94 1.07 19.71 -8.89
C GLY A 94 2.54 19.49 -8.51
N LEU A 95 2.92 18.25 -8.24
CA LEU A 95 4.32 17.84 -8.16
C LEU A 95 4.90 17.84 -9.58
N GLN A 96 6.14 18.31 -9.73
CA GLN A 96 6.78 18.51 -11.01
C GLN A 96 8.26 18.16 -10.93
N VAL A 97 8.74 17.45 -11.95
CA VAL A 97 10.17 17.24 -12.19
C VAL A 97 10.57 18.02 -13.43
N GLU A 98 11.62 18.81 -13.30
CA GLU A 98 12.13 19.71 -14.33
C GLU A 98 13.48 19.19 -14.85
N ALA A 99 13.65 19.19 -16.17
CA ALA A 99 14.93 18.99 -16.83
C ALA A 99 15.47 20.35 -17.31
N VAL A 100 16.70 20.66 -16.94
CA VAL A 100 17.39 21.89 -17.36
C VAL A 100 18.63 21.53 -18.17
N VAL A 101 18.71 22.05 -19.40
CA VAL A 101 19.80 21.79 -20.36
C VAL A 101 20.16 23.10 -21.06
N GLN A 102 21.36 23.63 -20.80
CA GLN A 102 21.87 24.86 -21.43
C GLN A 102 20.93 26.10 -21.35
N GLY A 103 20.04 26.16 -20.36
CA GLY A 103 19.04 27.23 -20.21
C GLY A 103 17.70 26.96 -20.89
N PHE A 104 17.53 25.79 -21.53
CA PHE A 104 16.22 25.25 -21.87
C PHE A 104 15.65 24.47 -20.69
N HIS A 105 14.33 24.55 -20.53
CA HIS A 105 13.57 23.99 -19.40
C HIS A 105 12.43 23.13 -19.94
N ALA A 106 12.24 21.94 -19.38
CA ALA A 106 11.12 21.06 -19.67
C ALA A 106 10.55 20.51 -18.37
N ILE A 107 9.22 20.43 -18.26
CA ILE A 107 8.53 20.03 -17.02
C ILE A 107 7.70 18.76 -17.28
N CYS A 108 7.89 17.75 -16.42
CA CYS A 108 7.05 16.56 -16.34
C CYS A 108 6.16 16.65 -15.08
N PRO A 109 4.83 16.80 -15.21
CA PRO A 109 3.92 16.72 -14.08
C PRO A 109 3.87 15.31 -13.50
N ILE A 110 4.05 15.21 -12.19
CA ILE A 110 4.01 13.98 -11.42
C ILE A 110 2.74 13.99 -10.55
N THR A 111 2.02 12.89 -10.56
CA THR A 111 0.87 12.64 -9.68
C THR A 111 1.21 11.47 -8.78
N VAL A 112 1.07 11.64 -7.45
CA VAL A 112 1.36 10.58 -6.49
C VAL A 112 0.08 10.17 -5.78
N TYR A 113 -0.12 8.85 -5.65
CA TYR A 113 -1.22 8.28 -4.88
C TYR A 113 -0.71 7.20 -3.91
N GLN A 114 -1.46 7.00 -2.83
CA GLN A 114 -1.15 5.99 -1.82
C GLN A 114 -2.10 4.80 -1.98
N GLU A 115 -1.54 3.61 -2.22
CA GLU A 115 -2.30 2.36 -2.17
C GLU A 115 -2.54 1.92 -0.72
N TYR A 116 -3.72 1.36 -0.47
CA TYR A 116 -4.10 0.86 0.86
C TYR A 116 -4.70 -0.54 0.74
N ASN A 117 -4.45 -1.37 1.76
CA ASN A 117 -5.33 -2.47 2.10
C ASN A 117 -6.36 -1.98 3.14
N TYR A 118 -7.55 -2.53 3.05
CA TYR A 118 -8.68 -2.29 3.93
C TYR A 118 -9.09 -3.60 4.60
N LYS A 119 -9.64 -3.51 5.81
CA LYS A 119 -10.39 -4.63 6.40
C LYS A 119 -11.80 -4.17 6.78
N PHE A 120 -12.77 -4.89 6.25
CA PHE A 120 -14.19 -4.69 6.51
C PHE A 120 -14.72 -5.80 7.39
N ARG A 121 -15.37 -5.42 8.49
CA ARG A 121 -16.14 -6.33 9.33
C ARG A 121 -17.59 -6.30 8.87
N LEU A 122 -17.98 -7.35 8.15
CA LEU A 122 -19.35 -7.65 7.79
C LEU A 122 -20.08 -8.13 9.05
N ILE A 123 -21.14 -7.43 9.43
CA ILE A 123 -22.09 -7.87 10.46
C ILE A 123 -23.21 -8.61 9.74
N LEU A 124 -23.55 -9.81 10.18
CA LEU A 124 -24.52 -10.68 9.54
C LEU A 124 -25.82 -10.75 10.36
N LYS A 125 -26.97 -10.74 9.66
CA LYS A 125 -28.31 -10.83 10.26
C LYS A 125 -28.46 -12.12 11.06
N ASP A 126 -27.99 -13.22 10.47
CA ASP A 126 -27.97 -14.56 11.03
C ASP A 126 -26.69 -15.30 10.58
N LYS A 127 -26.65 -16.62 10.76
CA LYS A 127 -25.49 -17.46 10.40
C LYS A 127 -25.73 -18.39 9.21
N GLY A 128 -26.87 -18.25 8.54
CA GLY A 128 -27.34 -19.13 7.48
C GLY A 128 -27.75 -20.51 8.01
N SER A 129 -28.16 -21.39 7.09
CA SER A 129 -28.34 -22.80 7.39
C SER A 129 -26.98 -23.45 7.66
N ALA A 130 -26.84 -24.09 8.82
CA ALA A 130 -25.64 -24.81 9.22
C ALA A 130 -25.83 -26.32 9.03
N ASP A 131 -24.83 -27.01 8.48
CA ASP A 131 -24.76 -28.48 8.40
C ASP A 131 -24.53 -29.17 9.77
N TYR A 132 -24.78 -28.44 10.87
CA TYR A 132 -24.37 -28.77 12.23
C TYR A 132 -25.60 -28.78 13.15
N SER A 133 -25.68 -29.79 14.01
CA SER A 133 -26.77 -29.96 14.98
C SER A 133 -26.25 -29.79 16.40
N LEU A 134 -27.00 -29.08 17.25
CA LEU A 134 -26.67 -28.92 18.68
C LEU A 134 -26.51 -30.26 19.43
N ASN A 135 -27.10 -31.34 18.91
CA ASN A 135 -26.97 -32.70 19.44
C ASN A 135 -25.61 -33.37 19.11
N GLN A 136 -24.78 -32.73 18.29
CA GLN A 136 -23.44 -33.20 17.88
C GLN A 136 -22.39 -32.07 18.03
N PRO A 137 -22.22 -31.52 19.25
CA PRO A 137 -21.33 -30.38 19.50
C PRO A 137 -19.88 -30.63 19.14
N GLU A 138 -19.41 -31.88 19.20
CA GLU A 138 -18.07 -32.30 18.81
C GLU A 138 -17.71 -32.01 17.34
N LYS A 139 -18.71 -31.74 16.49
CA LYS A 139 -18.48 -31.32 15.10
C LYS A 139 -18.08 -29.84 14.95
N PHE A 140 -18.31 -28.99 15.96
CA PHE A 140 -18.07 -27.53 15.88
C PHE A 140 -17.52 -26.89 17.18
N LEU A 141 -17.28 -27.69 18.22
CA LEU A 141 -16.59 -27.35 19.46
C LEU A 141 -15.52 -28.39 19.76
N SER A 142 -14.37 -27.95 20.26
CA SER A 142 -13.35 -28.87 20.78
C SER A 142 -13.79 -29.50 22.10
N THR A 143 -13.26 -30.68 22.41
CA THR A 143 -13.51 -31.40 23.69
C THR A 143 -13.31 -30.48 24.90
N LYS A 144 -12.20 -29.73 24.91
CA LYS A 144 -11.86 -28.76 25.97
C LYS A 144 -12.92 -27.65 26.14
N ALA A 145 -13.54 -27.20 25.05
CA ALA A 145 -14.62 -26.20 25.11
C ALA A 145 -15.92 -26.79 25.68
N ILE A 146 -16.26 -28.03 25.32
CA ILE A 146 -17.42 -28.77 25.84
C ILE A 146 -17.24 -29.06 27.35
N GLU A 147 -16.06 -29.55 27.75
CA GLU A 147 -15.73 -29.81 29.15
C GLU A 147 -15.75 -28.54 30.00
N ARG A 148 -15.19 -27.43 29.50
CA ARG A 148 -15.23 -26.12 30.16
C ARG A 148 -16.66 -25.63 30.37
N ARG A 149 -17.53 -25.80 29.38
CA ARG A 149 -18.96 -25.49 29.49
C ARG A 149 -19.66 -26.35 30.55
N ARG A 150 -19.45 -27.67 30.50
CA ARG A 150 -19.98 -28.62 31.50
C ARG A 150 -19.55 -28.25 32.92
N LYS A 151 -18.27 -27.93 33.13
CA LYS A 151 -17.71 -27.52 34.43
C LYS A 151 -18.30 -26.19 34.96
N ARG A 152 -18.85 -25.36 34.08
CA ARG A 152 -19.43 -24.04 34.40
C ARG A 152 -20.96 -24.00 34.32
N ASN A 153 -21.63 -25.13 34.07
CA ASN A 153 -23.07 -25.23 33.82
C ASN A 153 -23.56 -24.27 32.71
N ILE A 154 -22.75 -24.07 31.67
CA ILE A 154 -23.10 -23.26 30.50
C ILE A 154 -23.66 -24.20 29.43
N ALA A 155 -24.87 -23.93 28.94
CA ALA A 155 -25.48 -24.68 27.85
C ALA A 155 -24.71 -24.52 26.53
N ILE A 156 -24.93 -25.46 25.60
CA ILE A 156 -24.56 -25.32 24.20
C ILE A 156 -25.85 -24.94 23.46
N ASP A 157 -25.80 -23.84 22.71
CA ASP A 157 -26.96 -23.27 22.03
C ASP A 157 -26.59 -22.77 20.63
N ASP A 158 -27.54 -22.16 19.93
CA ASP A 158 -27.36 -21.67 18.56
C ASP A 158 -26.21 -20.65 18.41
N SER A 159 -25.75 -19.99 19.49
CA SER A 159 -24.58 -19.10 19.43
C SER A 159 -23.28 -19.84 19.08
N ASP A 160 -23.19 -21.14 19.41
CA ASP A 160 -22.03 -21.97 19.10
C ASP A 160 -22.02 -22.53 17.67
N LEU A 161 -23.14 -22.50 16.93
CA LEU A 161 -23.14 -22.97 15.54
C LEU A 161 -22.22 -22.09 14.67
N PRO A 162 -21.41 -22.65 13.75
CA PRO A 162 -20.55 -21.86 12.88
C PRO A 162 -21.36 -21.02 11.87
N ILE A 163 -20.70 -20.08 11.20
CA ILE A 163 -21.27 -19.36 10.04
C ILE A 163 -21.33 -20.35 8.86
N SER A 164 -22.43 -20.30 8.10
CA SER A 164 -22.67 -21.16 6.94
C SER A 164 -21.56 -21.02 5.90
N LYS A 165 -21.08 -22.16 5.38
CA LYS A 165 -20.07 -22.20 4.32
C LYS A 165 -20.54 -21.51 3.04
N ASP A 166 -21.84 -21.50 2.80
CA ASP A 166 -22.42 -20.82 1.63
C ASP A 166 -22.30 -19.30 1.75
N TYR A 167 -22.59 -18.72 2.92
CA TYR A 167 -22.37 -17.29 3.18
C TYR A 167 -20.89 -16.91 3.01
N LEU A 168 -19.97 -17.72 3.53
CA LEU A 168 -18.52 -17.49 3.37
C LEU A 168 -18.12 -17.53 1.89
N LYS A 169 -18.61 -18.49 1.12
CA LYS A 169 -18.37 -18.61 -0.32
C LYS A 169 -18.94 -17.42 -1.10
N GLN A 170 -20.15 -16.96 -0.78
CA GLN A 170 -20.75 -15.77 -1.40
C GLN A 170 -19.93 -14.50 -1.09
N ILE A 171 -19.43 -14.37 0.14
CA ILE A 171 -18.50 -13.29 0.53
C ILE A 171 -17.21 -13.36 -0.29
N GLU A 172 -16.57 -14.52 -0.41
CA GLU A 172 -15.36 -14.70 -1.22
C GLU A 172 -15.59 -14.45 -2.72
N GLN A 173 -16.80 -14.72 -3.23
CA GLN A 173 -17.18 -14.44 -4.63
C GLN A 173 -17.31 -12.94 -4.94
N VAL A 174 -17.60 -12.09 -3.95
CA VAL A 174 -17.52 -10.62 -4.10
C VAL A 174 -16.07 -10.15 -4.23
N GLY A 175 -15.12 -10.93 -3.70
CA GLY A 175 -13.68 -10.76 -3.79
C GLY A 175 -13.02 -10.56 -2.43
N GLY A 176 -11.77 -10.12 -2.42
CA GLY A 176 -10.97 -10.00 -1.20
C GLY A 176 -10.62 -11.35 -0.56
N LYS A 177 -10.18 -11.32 0.69
CA LYS A 177 -9.75 -12.50 1.47
C LYS A 177 -10.37 -12.48 2.85
N ILE A 178 -11.11 -13.52 3.23
CA ILE A 178 -11.56 -13.69 4.63
C ILE A 178 -10.32 -13.87 5.53
N VAL A 179 -10.18 -12.99 6.53
CA VAL A 179 -9.06 -13.00 7.48
C VAL A 179 -9.44 -13.54 8.85
N CYS A 180 -10.69 -13.36 9.29
CA CYS A 180 -11.23 -14.02 10.47
C CYS A 180 -12.76 -14.03 10.47
N GLN A 181 -13.36 -14.82 11.35
CA GLN A 181 -14.80 -14.91 11.55
C GLN A 181 -15.15 -15.13 13.02
N SER A 182 -16.30 -14.61 13.46
CA SER A 182 -16.82 -14.81 14.81
C SER A 182 -18.27 -15.29 14.76
N LYS A 183 -18.46 -16.56 15.14
CA LYS A 183 -19.78 -17.20 15.23
C LYS A 183 -20.63 -16.70 16.42
N TRP A 184 -20.00 -16.06 17.40
CA TRP A 184 -20.66 -15.45 18.56
C TRP A 184 -21.17 -14.05 18.24
N LEU A 185 -20.39 -13.28 17.47
CA LEU A 185 -20.72 -11.91 17.09
C LEU A 185 -21.47 -11.82 15.75
N LYS A 186 -21.72 -12.96 15.08
CA LYS A 186 -22.25 -13.06 13.71
C LYS A 186 -21.47 -12.16 12.73
N THR A 187 -20.13 -12.20 12.74
CA THR A 187 -19.33 -11.32 11.86
C THR A 187 -18.23 -12.03 11.09
N VAL A 188 -17.98 -11.58 9.87
CA VAL A 188 -16.84 -12.00 9.02
C VAL A 188 -15.98 -10.78 8.74
N CYS A 189 -14.66 -10.92 8.86
CA CYS A 189 -13.70 -9.87 8.52
C CYS A 189 -13.02 -10.22 7.20
N VAL A 190 -13.09 -9.32 6.23
CA VAL A 190 -12.54 -9.48 4.88
C VAL A 190 -11.51 -8.40 4.62
N GLN A 191 -10.34 -8.78 4.09
CA GLN A 191 -9.30 -7.87 3.61
C GLN A 191 -9.42 -7.67 2.10
N CYS A 192 -9.22 -6.45 1.63
CA CYS A 192 -9.25 -6.09 0.20
C CYS A 192 -8.40 -4.85 -0.10
N GLU A 193 -8.15 -4.61 -1.39
CA GLU A 193 -7.37 -3.46 -1.89
C GLU A 193 -8.28 -2.32 -2.40
N ASP A 194 -9.53 -2.63 -2.81
CA ASP A 194 -10.51 -1.64 -3.26
C ASP A 194 -11.57 -1.36 -2.17
N GLU A 195 -11.60 -0.12 -1.68
CA GLU A 195 -12.59 0.35 -0.71
C GLU A 195 -14.04 0.26 -1.24
N LYS A 196 -14.24 0.37 -2.57
CA LYS A 196 -15.57 0.31 -3.19
C LYS A 196 -16.21 -1.08 -3.18
N GLN A 197 -15.46 -2.13 -2.82
CA GLN A 197 -16.06 -3.45 -2.58
C GLN A 197 -17.07 -3.41 -1.42
N ILE A 198 -17.02 -2.41 -0.53
CA ILE A 198 -18.00 -2.23 0.54
C ILE A 198 -19.45 -2.23 0.03
N ASP A 199 -19.73 -1.65 -1.14
CA ASP A 199 -21.09 -1.57 -1.67
C ASP A 199 -21.58 -2.92 -2.21
N LYS A 200 -20.69 -3.69 -2.87
CA LYS A 200 -21.00 -5.06 -3.31
C LYS A 200 -21.30 -6.01 -2.14
N TYR A 201 -20.63 -5.85 -1.00
CA TYR A 201 -20.96 -6.63 0.19
C TYR A 201 -22.31 -6.24 0.80
N LYS A 202 -22.78 -4.99 0.67
CA LYS A 202 -24.13 -4.57 1.13
C LYS A 202 -25.25 -5.19 0.31
N GLU A 203 -24.98 -5.59 -0.94
CA GLU A 203 -25.94 -6.28 -1.82
C GLU A 203 -26.22 -7.73 -1.35
N LEU A 204 -25.35 -8.33 -0.53
CA LEU A 204 -25.55 -9.67 0.01
C LEU A 204 -26.72 -9.65 1.03
N PRO A 205 -27.80 -10.45 0.81
CA PRO A 205 -29.05 -10.29 1.55
C PRO A 205 -28.94 -10.59 3.05
N PHE A 206 -27.92 -11.35 3.46
CA PHE A 206 -27.65 -11.73 4.84
C PHE A 206 -26.70 -10.76 5.58
N VAL A 207 -26.10 -9.79 4.89
CA VAL A 207 -25.32 -8.72 5.53
C VAL A 207 -26.29 -7.70 6.14
N GLU A 208 -26.03 -7.34 7.41
CA GLU A 208 -26.79 -6.39 8.23
C GLU A 208 -26.16 -4.99 8.15
N ASP A 209 -24.84 -4.92 8.35
CA ASP A 209 -24.05 -3.68 8.36
C ASP A 209 -22.56 -3.99 8.05
N ILE A 210 -21.78 -2.98 7.71
CA ILE A 210 -20.35 -3.11 7.41
C ILE A 210 -19.54 -1.98 8.04
N VAL A 211 -18.57 -2.37 8.89
CA VAL A 211 -17.64 -1.43 9.53
C VAL A 211 -16.25 -1.55 8.91
N LYS A 212 -15.68 -0.44 8.44
CA LYS A 212 -14.24 -0.34 8.12
C LYS A 212 -13.45 -0.39 9.43
N VAL A 213 -12.86 -1.55 9.74
CA VAL A 213 -12.13 -1.78 10.99
C VAL A 213 -10.62 -1.54 10.87
N TRP A 214 -10.10 -1.43 9.64
CA TRP A 214 -8.69 -1.12 9.39
C TRP A 214 -8.48 -0.54 7.99
N ARG A 215 -7.50 0.38 7.88
CA ARG A 215 -6.88 0.88 6.65
C ARG A 215 -5.38 0.90 6.92
N GLY A 216 -4.55 0.49 5.96
CA GLY A 216 -3.11 0.61 6.07
C GLY A 216 -2.39 0.29 4.77
N GLU A 217 -1.13 0.70 4.68
CA GLU A 217 -0.30 0.57 3.47
C GLU A 217 -0.09 -0.88 3.03
N THR A 218 0.23 -1.07 1.75
CA THR A 218 0.53 -2.39 1.19
C THR A 218 1.90 -2.89 1.67
N GLU A 219 2.10 -4.21 1.71
CA GLU A 219 3.40 -4.81 2.06
C GLU A 219 4.51 -4.50 1.03
N LYS A 220 4.17 -4.00 -0.17
CA LYS A 220 5.17 -3.50 -1.14
C LYS A 220 5.83 -2.22 -0.63
N GLN A 221 5.05 -1.33 0.00
CA GLN A 221 5.51 -0.04 0.51
C GLN A 221 6.34 -0.17 1.80
N LYS A 222 5.93 -1.04 2.73
CA LYS A 222 6.61 -1.20 4.03
C LYS A 222 8.07 -1.68 3.94
N ARG A 223 8.42 -2.47 2.91
CA ARG A 223 9.75 -3.09 2.77
C ARG A 223 10.89 -2.09 2.61
N ILE A 224 10.60 -0.83 2.33
CA ILE A 224 11.58 0.24 2.19
C ILE A 224 12.10 0.73 3.56
N ILE A 225 11.37 0.49 4.67
CA ILE A 225 11.55 1.23 5.93
C ILE A 225 12.17 0.39 7.08
N SER A 226 12.06 -0.94 7.09
CA SER A 226 12.38 -1.75 8.28
C SER A 226 13.69 -2.56 8.19
N SER A 227 14.82 -1.94 8.54
CA SER A 227 16.05 -2.64 8.94
C SER A 227 16.53 -2.18 10.32
N VAL A 228 15.86 -2.65 11.37
CA VAL A 228 16.32 -2.47 12.77
C VAL A 228 16.47 -3.84 13.41
N SER A 229 17.73 -4.23 13.63
CA SER A 229 18.10 -5.50 14.26
C SER A 229 17.77 -5.47 15.76
N SER A 230 16.93 -6.38 16.22
CA SER A 230 16.65 -6.57 17.65
C SER A 230 17.68 -7.49 18.30
N SER A 231 18.50 -6.95 19.22
CA SER A 231 19.42 -7.73 20.04
C SER A 231 18.66 -8.50 21.14
N ALA A 232 18.74 -9.83 21.15
CA ALA A 232 18.16 -10.65 22.21
C ALA A 232 19.01 -10.60 23.50
N GLY A 233 18.36 -10.39 24.64
CA GLY A 233 18.98 -10.46 25.96
C GLY A 233 19.30 -11.90 26.40
N GLY A 234 20.35 -12.07 27.21
CA GLY A 234 20.89 -13.38 27.58
C GLY A 234 20.07 -14.17 28.60
N ASN A 235 20.43 -15.46 28.73
CA ASN A 235 19.82 -16.43 29.65
C ASN A 235 20.01 -16.06 31.13
N MET A 236 19.00 -16.36 31.94
CA MET A 236 19.06 -16.38 33.41
C MET A 236 18.63 -17.76 33.93
N SER A 237 19.15 -18.20 35.08
CA SER A 237 18.78 -19.49 35.68
C SER A 237 18.90 -19.51 37.21
N GLY A 238 17.81 -19.77 37.94
CA GLY A 238 17.85 -20.36 39.29
C GLY A 238 16.91 -19.79 40.38
N TYR A 239 15.98 -20.60 40.89
CA TYR A 239 15.83 -21.08 42.27
C TYR A 239 15.41 -20.09 43.42
N SER A 240 15.40 -18.75 43.26
CA SER A 240 15.22 -17.81 44.40
C SER A 240 14.55 -16.45 44.02
N SER A 241 14.89 -15.29 44.60
CA SER A 241 14.46 -13.96 44.07
C SER A 241 14.89 -13.76 42.62
N GLU A 242 15.96 -14.47 42.26
CA GLU A 242 16.47 -14.73 40.91
C GLU A 242 15.48 -15.46 39.97
N ASP A 243 14.41 -16.12 40.46
CA ASP A 243 13.38 -16.77 39.61
C ASP A 243 12.37 -15.77 39.03
N TYR A 244 11.76 -14.99 39.92
CA TYR A 244 10.70 -14.04 39.54
C TYR A 244 11.30 -12.73 39.04
N GLY A 245 12.57 -12.46 39.36
CA GLY A 245 13.28 -11.24 38.97
C GLY A 245 12.47 -9.99 39.32
N GLU A 246 12.31 -9.10 38.35
CA GLU A 246 11.51 -7.86 38.48
C GLU A 246 10.03 -8.10 38.88
N ALA A 247 9.48 -9.30 38.64
CA ALA A 247 8.11 -9.63 39.05
C ALA A 247 7.98 -9.98 40.55
N TRP A 248 9.09 -10.23 41.27
CA TRP A 248 9.08 -10.69 42.67
C TRP A 248 8.19 -9.83 43.58
N ARG A 249 8.31 -8.50 43.49
CA ARG A 249 7.52 -7.57 44.32
C ARG A 249 6.01 -7.71 44.09
N ASN A 250 5.60 -8.02 42.86
CA ASN A 250 4.18 -8.22 42.51
C ASN A 250 3.68 -9.58 43.02
N ILE A 251 4.53 -10.62 42.93
CA ILE A 251 4.21 -11.98 43.44
C ILE A 251 4.04 -11.96 44.96
N ILE A 252 4.98 -11.38 45.71
CA ILE A 252 4.93 -11.39 47.18
C ILE A 252 3.79 -10.54 47.75
N LEU A 253 3.45 -9.41 47.11
CA LEU A 253 2.32 -8.55 47.51
C LEU A 253 0.98 -9.32 47.54
N HIS A 254 0.82 -10.30 46.66
CA HIS A 254 -0.39 -11.12 46.55
C HIS A 254 -0.24 -12.51 47.18
N ASN A 255 0.84 -12.77 47.93
CA ASN A 255 1.18 -14.08 48.50
C ASN A 255 1.29 -15.22 47.45
N GLY A 256 1.61 -14.89 46.20
CA GLY A 256 1.68 -15.87 45.11
C GLY A 256 2.73 -16.96 45.33
N GLN A 257 3.83 -16.63 46.02
CA GLN A 257 4.86 -17.59 46.42
C GLN A 257 4.28 -18.75 47.26
N ILE A 258 3.33 -18.48 48.17
CA ILE A 258 2.70 -19.49 49.03
C ILE A 258 1.86 -20.47 48.19
N LEU A 259 1.28 -20.03 47.07
CA LEU A 259 0.58 -20.90 46.13
C LEU A 259 1.56 -21.79 45.37
N HIS A 260 2.66 -21.20 44.88
CA HIS A 260 3.68 -21.92 44.11
C HIS A 260 4.47 -22.93 44.97
N GLU A 261 4.78 -22.61 46.22
CA GLU A 261 5.36 -23.51 47.23
C GLU A 261 4.47 -24.75 47.49
N ARG A 262 3.14 -24.55 47.43
CA ARG A 262 2.15 -25.63 47.56
C ARG A 262 1.84 -26.35 46.24
N GLY A 263 2.61 -26.07 45.18
CA GLY A 263 2.48 -26.70 43.86
C GLY A 263 1.41 -26.09 42.95
N PHE A 264 0.66 -25.07 43.37
CA PHE A 264 -0.38 -24.43 42.57
C PHE A 264 0.21 -23.44 41.55
N LYS A 265 0.89 -23.97 40.52
CA LYS A 265 1.64 -23.20 39.52
C LYS A 265 0.87 -22.88 38.22
N GLY A 266 -0.46 -23.06 38.21
CA GLY A 266 -1.30 -22.84 37.03
C GLY A 266 -1.40 -24.00 36.05
N GLU A 267 -0.97 -25.21 36.43
CA GLU A 267 -1.11 -26.41 35.60
C GLU A 267 -2.58 -26.65 35.20
N GLY A 268 -2.82 -26.89 33.90
CA GLY A 268 -4.15 -27.08 33.34
C GLY A 268 -5.02 -25.80 33.23
N ILE A 269 -4.44 -24.61 33.49
CA ILE A 269 -5.13 -23.32 33.32
C ILE A 269 -4.74 -22.69 31.98
N ASP A 270 -5.73 -22.39 31.14
CA ASP A 270 -5.54 -21.61 29.92
C ASP A 270 -5.50 -20.11 30.25
N ILE A 271 -4.46 -19.41 29.80
CA ILE A 271 -4.34 -17.95 29.88
C ILE A 271 -4.29 -17.39 28.45
N ALA A 272 -5.27 -16.57 28.09
CA ALA A 272 -5.26 -15.84 26.83
C ALA A 272 -4.58 -14.48 27.01
N VAL A 273 -3.39 -14.31 26.44
CA VAL A 273 -2.67 -13.03 26.39
C VAL A 273 -3.14 -12.26 25.15
N ILE A 274 -3.85 -11.15 25.37
CA ILE A 274 -4.37 -10.28 24.30
C ILE A 274 -3.63 -8.94 24.40
N ASP A 275 -2.38 -8.95 23.96
CA ASP A 275 -1.42 -7.84 24.03
C ASP A 275 -0.54 -7.87 22.75
N ALA A 276 0.51 -7.06 22.68
CA ALA A 276 1.54 -7.09 21.62
C ALA A 276 2.30 -8.44 21.52
N GLY A 277 2.09 -9.34 22.48
CA GLY A 277 2.72 -10.66 22.54
C GLY A 277 4.11 -10.62 23.19
N PHE A 278 4.93 -11.63 22.89
CA PHE A 278 6.29 -11.75 23.41
C PHE A 278 7.29 -11.78 22.25
N MET A 279 8.40 -11.05 22.42
CA MET A 279 9.52 -11.11 21.48
C MET A 279 10.10 -12.52 21.45
N ASP A 280 10.27 -13.04 20.23
CA ASP A 280 10.85 -14.35 19.92
C ASP A 280 10.21 -15.53 20.70
N LEU A 281 8.89 -15.48 20.90
CA LEU A 281 8.11 -16.39 21.76
C LEU A 281 8.50 -17.88 21.68
N LEU A 282 8.77 -18.41 20.48
CA LEU A 282 9.09 -19.83 20.27
C LEU A 282 10.52 -20.21 20.68
N ASN A 283 11.47 -19.25 20.65
CA ASN A 283 12.86 -19.49 21.04
C ASN A 283 13.23 -18.84 22.39
N ASN A 284 12.31 -18.07 22.98
CA ASN A 284 12.56 -17.32 24.20
C ASN A 284 12.82 -18.28 25.39
N PRO A 285 14.03 -18.29 25.97
CA PRO A 285 14.44 -19.28 26.98
C PRO A 285 13.67 -19.16 28.29
N THR A 286 13.05 -18.00 28.57
CA THR A 286 12.21 -17.78 29.76
C THR A 286 10.79 -18.32 29.60
N LEU A 287 10.38 -18.65 28.36
CA LEU A 287 9.03 -19.06 28.00
C LEU A 287 8.97 -20.53 27.51
N ASN A 288 10.10 -21.23 27.48
CA ASN A 288 10.23 -22.61 26.99
C ASN A 288 9.44 -23.67 27.79
N THR A 289 8.89 -23.31 28.95
CA THR A 289 8.01 -24.16 29.76
C THR A 289 6.53 -23.97 29.44
N MET A 290 6.16 -23.01 28.58
CA MET A 290 4.78 -22.82 28.15
C MET A 290 4.37 -23.85 27.09
N HIS A 291 3.23 -24.49 27.32
CA HIS A 291 2.55 -25.31 26.31
C HIS A 291 1.63 -24.40 25.48
N ILE A 292 2.14 -23.92 24.35
CA ILE A 292 1.47 -23.00 23.40
C ILE A 292 0.70 -23.79 22.34
#